data_AF-A0AAE9DGA8-F1
#
_entry.id   AF-A0AAE9DGA8-F1
#
_cell.length_a   1.000
_cell.length_b   1.000
_cell.length_c   1.000
_cell.angle_alpha   90.00
_cell.angle_beta   90.00
_cell.angle_gamma   90.00
#
_symmetry.space_group_name_H-M   'P 1'
#
loop_
_entity.id
_entity.type
_entity.pdbx_description
1 polymer ?
#
loop_
_entity_poly.entity_id
_entity_poly.type
_entity_poly.pdbx_seq_one_letter_code
_entity_poly.pdbx_strand_id
1 'polypeptide(L)' 'MCTVCEVRANVELRYGAVCCNACRIFFYRNFRSLDFPSECQTPGQCQENWKWCEYCHFKQCVSAGMRPPLKYFLER' A
#
# COMPACT_ATOMS: atom_id res chain seq x y z
N MET A 1 -1.21 9.36 13.24
CA MET A 1 -1.18 9.74 11.80
C MET A 1 -0.84 8.48 11.00
N CYS A 2 -1.37 8.32 9.79
CA CYS A 2 -1.00 7.18 8.94
C CYS A 2 0.43 7.35 8.42
N THR A 3 1.30 6.36 8.60
CA THR A 3 2.70 6.43 8.13
C THR A 3 2.84 6.26 6.62
N VAL A 4 1.77 5.84 5.92
CA VAL A 4 1.77 5.69 4.45
C VAL A 4 1.35 7.00 3.77
N CYS A 5 0.23 7.58 4.19
CA CYS A 5 -0.45 8.65 3.45
C CYS A 5 -0.50 9.99 4.20
N GLU A 6 0.06 10.02 5.41
CA GLU A 6 0.17 11.18 6.31
C GLU A 6 -1.16 11.83 6.67
N VAL A 7 -2.28 11.20 6.34
CA VAL A 7 -3.61 11.67 6.74
C VAL A 7 -3.81 11.42 8.24
N ARG A 8 -4.34 12.43 8.93
CA ARG A 8 -4.79 12.30 10.32
C ARG A 8 -6.12 11.54 10.33
N ALA A 9 -6.09 10.31 10.82
CA ALA A 9 -7.23 9.41 10.93
C ALA A 9 -7.03 8.47 12.13
N ASN A 10 -8.04 7.66 12.45
CA ASN A 10 -7.87 6.51 13.33
C ASN A 10 -6.89 5.52 12.67
N VAL A 11 -5.86 5.12 13.42
CA VAL A 11 -4.78 4.26 12.93
C VAL A 11 -4.57 3.07 13.85
N GLU A 12 -4.13 1.96 13.26
CA GLU A 12 -3.77 0.74 13.95
C GLU A 12 -2.47 0.18 13.36
N LEU A 13 -1.74 -0.62 14.15
CA LEU A 13 -0.61 -1.40 13.65
C LEU A 13 -1.14 -2.59 12.84
N ARG A 14 -0.91 -2.60 11.53
CA ARG A 14 -1.34 -3.67 10.61
C ARG A 14 -0.26 -3.94 9.58
N TYR A 15 -0.02 -5.21 9.27
CA TYR A 15 0.96 -5.63 8.27
C TYR A 15 2.38 -5.07 8.50
N GLY A 16 2.74 -4.68 9.73
CA GLY A 16 4.05 -4.11 10.06
C GLY A 16 4.12 -2.57 10.09
N ALA A 17 3.04 -1.84 9.78
CA ALA A 17 3.04 -0.37 9.81
C ALA A 17 1.81 0.21 10.53
N VAL A 18 1.93 1.42 11.07
CA VAL A 18 0.80 2.16 11.66
C VAL A 18 0.05 2.90 10.54
N CYS A 19 -1.11 2.37 10.14
CA CYS A 19 -1.83 2.87 8.97
C CYS A 19 -3.31 3.13 9.24
N CYS A 20 -3.92 3.99 8.41
CA CYS A 20 -5.37 4.18 8.41
C CYS A 20 -6.09 2.99 7.74
N ASN A 21 -7.41 2.89 7.96
CA ASN A 21 -8.20 1.80 7.39
C ASN A 21 -8.17 1.76 5.85
N ALA A 22 -8.07 2.91 5.18
CA ALA A 22 -8.00 2.99 3.72
C ALA A 22 -6.72 2.32 3.17
N CYS A 23 -5.54 2.71 3.67
CA CYS A 23 -4.26 2.09 3.27
C CYS A 23 -4.21 0.61 3.65
N ARG A 24 -4.79 0.22 4.81
CA ARG A 24 -4.92 -1.19 5.22
C ARG A 24 -5.68 -2.02 4.18
N ILE A 25 -6.85 -1.57 3.77
CA ILE A 25 -7.70 -2.28 2.80
C ILE A 25 -7.05 -2.28 1.42
N PHE A 26 -6.50 -1.15 1.00
CA PHE A 26 -5.79 -1.01 -0.27
C PHE A 26 -4.63 -2.01 -0.38
N PHE A 27 -3.73 -2.05 0.63
CA PHE A 27 -2.61 -2.98 0.64
C PHE A 27 -3.10 -4.43 0.56
N TYR A 28 -4.12 -4.79 1.35
CA TYR A 28 -4.68 -6.14 1.38
C TYR A 28 -5.22 -6.62 0.04
N ARG A 29 -5.91 -5.76 -0.70
CA ARG A 29 -6.44 -6.09 -2.04
C ARG A 29 -5.30 -6.28 -3.04
N ASN A 30 -4.31 -5.39 -3.00
CA ASN A 30 -3.27 -5.33 -4.03
C ASN A 30 -2.16 -6.37 -3.87
N PHE A 31 -1.75 -6.74 -2.64
CA PHE A 31 -0.71 -7.78 -2.50
C PHE A 31 -1.17 -9.17 -2.96
N ARG A 32 -2.49 -9.37 -3.06
CA ARG A 32 -3.16 -10.59 -3.52
C ARG A 32 -3.61 -10.51 -4.98
N SER A 33 -3.51 -9.35 -5.62
CA SER A 33 -3.96 -9.16 -7.00
C SER A 33 -3.00 -9.86 -7.96
N LEU A 34 -3.55 -10.67 -8.86
CA LEU A 34 -2.78 -11.30 -9.95
C LEU A 34 -2.47 -10.29 -11.05
N ASP A 35 -3.36 -9.30 -11.23
CA ASP A 35 -3.26 -8.27 -12.26
C ASP A 35 -2.68 -6.96 -11.69
N PHE A 36 -1.84 -7.03 -10.65
CA PHE A 36 -1.23 -5.83 -10.08
C PHE A 36 -0.21 -5.22 -11.06
N PRO A 37 -0.26 -3.89 -11.32
CA PRO A 37 0.66 -3.26 -12.26
C PRO A 37 2.12 -3.42 -11.80
N SER A 38 3.00 -3.85 -12.70
CA SER A 38 4.43 -4.01 -12.45
C SER A 38 5.18 -2.68 -12.35
N GLU A 39 4.60 -1.61 -12.88
CA GLU A 39 5.18 -0.27 -12.92
C GLU A 39 4.13 0.85 -12.79
N CYS A 40 4.60 2.08 -12.61
CA CYS A 40 3.74 3.26 -12.57
C CYS A 40 3.11 3.50 -13.95
N GLN A 41 1.77 3.54 -14.00
CA GLN A 41 1.03 3.75 -15.24
C GLN A 41 0.94 5.23 -15.66
N THR A 42 1.24 6.17 -14.76
CA THR A 42 1.18 7.63 -15.00
C THR A 42 2.46 8.33 -14.50
N PRO A 43 3.64 8.00 -15.06
CA PRO A 43 4.91 8.59 -14.66
C PRO A 43 4.87 10.12 -14.82
N GLY A 44 5.41 10.83 -13.83
CA GLY A 44 5.41 12.30 -13.79
C GLY A 44 4.15 12.94 -13.18
N GLN A 45 3.00 12.25 -13.14
CA GLN A 45 1.77 12.78 -12.53
C GLN A 45 1.56 12.34 -11.08
N CYS A 46 2.42 11.44 -10.60
CA CYS A 46 2.29 10.82 -9.28
C CYS A 46 2.91 11.64 -8.14
N GLN A 47 3.61 12.74 -8.38
CA GLN A 47 4.24 13.50 -7.27
C GLN A 47 3.21 13.96 -6.23
N GLU A 48 2.09 14.52 -6.67
CA GLU A 48 1.02 14.99 -5.79
C GLU A 48 -0.10 13.95 -5.64
N ASN A 49 -0.35 13.15 -6.69
CA ASN A 49 -1.48 12.22 -6.77
C ASN A 49 -1.08 10.74 -6.73
N TRP A 50 0.07 10.39 -6.14
CA TRP A 50 0.55 9.00 -6.06
C TRP A 50 -0.49 8.03 -5.48
N LYS A 51 -1.41 8.51 -4.64
CA LYS A 51 -2.49 7.71 -4.05
C LYS A 51 -3.43 7.09 -5.09
N TRP A 52 -3.51 7.68 -6.28
CA TRP A 52 -4.40 7.28 -7.38
C TRP A 52 -3.71 6.27 -8.32
N CYS A 53 -2.38 6.22 -8.30
CA CYS A 53 -1.62 5.19 -9.00
C CYS A 53 -1.43 4.00 -8.05
N GLU A 54 -1.99 2.84 -8.41
CA GLU A 54 -1.92 1.64 -7.56
C GLU A 54 -0.47 1.22 -7.27
N TYR A 55 0.40 1.24 -8.29
CA TYR A 55 1.82 0.95 -8.12
C TYR A 55 2.49 1.89 -7.10
N CYS A 56 2.32 3.21 -7.26
CA CYS A 56 2.95 4.20 -6.38
C CYS A 56 2.40 4.13 -4.95
N HIS A 57 1.10 3.94 -4.79
CA HIS A 57 0.49 3.78 -3.46
C HIS A 57 0.99 2.51 -2.78
N PHE A 58 1.07 1.38 -3.49
CA PHE A 58 1.60 0.14 -2.92
C PHE A 58 3.08 0.26 -2.57
N LYS A 59 3.87 0.93 -3.41
CA LYS A 59 5.27 1.24 -3.11
C LYS A 59 5.38 2.05 -1.81
N GLN A 60 4.52 3.04 -1.58
CA GLN A 60 4.51 3.78 -0.32
C GLN A 60 4.12 2.91 0.88
N CYS A 61 3.17 1.99 0.72
CA CYS A 61 2.87 1.00 1.77
C CYS A 61 4.12 0.19 2.15
N VAL A 62 4.86 -0.31 1.15
CA VAL A 62 6.08 -1.10 1.36
C VAL A 62 7.19 -0.26 1.99
N SER A 63 7.39 0.98 1.54
CA SER A 63 8.35 1.94 2.11
C SER A 63 8.05 2.25 3.57
N ALA A 64 6.76 2.35 3.93
CA ALA A 64 6.31 2.55 5.30
C ALA A 64 6.42 1.29 6.19
N GLY A 65 6.91 0.17 5.66
CA GLY A 65 7.13 -1.08 6.40
C GLY A 65 6.02 -2.12 6.26
N MET A 66 5.01 -1.91 5.40
CA MET A 66 3.98 -2.93 5.20
C MET A 66 4.53 -4.16 4.48
N ARG A 67 4.22 -5.36 4.97
CA ARG A 67 4.61 -6.65 4.41
C ARG A 67 3.43 -7.62 4.38
N PRO A 68 3.27 -8.43 3.31
CA PRO A 68 2.29 -9.50 3.31
C PRO A 68 2.57 -10.51 4.44
N PRO A 69 1.55 -11.09 5.09
CA PRO A 69 1.76 -12.13 6.08
C PRO A 69 2.46 -13.35 5.49
N LEU A 70 3.39 -13.96 6.26
CA LEU A 70 4.23 -15.09 5.83
C LEU A 70 3.44 -16.25 5.20
N LYS A 71 2.23 -16.53 5.72
CA LYS A 71 1.36 -17.59 5.20
C LYS A 71 1.02 -17.46 3.71
N TYR A 72 1.05 -16.26 3.14
CA TYR A 72 0.73 -16.03 1.72
C TYR A 72 1.93 -16.20 0.76
N PHE A 73 3.12 -16.53 1.27
CA PHE A 73 4.27 -16.90 0.44
C PHE A 73 4.31 -18.40 0.12
N LEU A 74 3.56 -19.22 0.85
CA LEU A 74 3.54 -20.69 0.70
C LEU A 74 2.47 -21.19 -0.29
N GLU A 75 1.61 -20.29 -0.78
CA GLU A 75 0.47 -20.62 -1.65
C GLU A 75 0.65 -20.05 -3.08
N ARG A 76 1.87 -19.62 -3.44
CA ARG A 76 2.21 -19.11 -4.79
C ARG A 76 3.13 -20.07 -5.53
#